data_AF-A0A8J6SXC8-F1
#
_entry.id   AF-A0A8J6SXC8-F1
#
_cell.length_a   1.000
_cell.length_b   1.000
_cell.length_c   1.000
_cell.angle_alpha   90.00
_cell.angle_beta   90.00
_cell.angle_gamma   90.00
#
_symmetry.space_group_name_H-M   'P 1'
#
loop_
_entity.id
_entity.type
_entity.pdbx_description
1 polymer ?
#
loop_
_entity_poly.entity_id
_entity_poly.type
_entity_poly.pdbx_seq_one_letter_code
_entity_poly.pdbx_strand_id
1 'polypeptide(L)'
;MSKNAAAETAIVATAPSPSEHGYRTSGKLCLHEDELGRRSIGLYERGSKKVVDIPECSVHHPEINKLVQKLFGFGKKLPAKLYQHNKKGFQPNRLKFIVIRYCPDTREFGLILSHTGVDRTALKAWAAAINLPQTSLYESEMSPADEDLVVARSVNHLAGPETFRYRIGAHDFNIDPIAFFQANFSLVPAFIEAITAPHAGNVLLDLYGGFGTYSFSAAAKFRKVWTVEANPHSIRSAQELIDRMKVSNVQTSATSVEDFLKTIIKSPDAQSVTDIIVNPPRTGLSRHVIEGLKAPAFKELKRVTYVSCDLLTLQRDLRELVRSGHYKIDQVLPFDMFPQTDHIENIVRLLKLPSSRSPNPSSSLRK
;
A
#
# COMPACT_ATOMS: atom_id res chain seq x y z
N MET A 1 28.41 -9.67 -39.73
CA MET A 1 28.28 -8.59 -38.72
C MET A 1 26.79 -8.30 -38.52
N SER A 2 26.14 -8.99 -37.58
CA SER A 2 24.73 -8.79 -37.25
C SER A 2 24.64 -7.74 -36.14
N LYS A 3 24.05 -6.57 -36.44
CA LYS A 3 23.74 -5.54 -35.46
C LYS A 3 22.72 -6.10 -34.47
N ASN A 4 23.15 -6.42 -33.25
CA ASN A 4 22.26 -6.55 -32.11
C ASN A 4 21.63 -5.16 -31.87
N ALA A 5 20.41 -4.97 -32.35
CA ALA A 5 19.55 -3.90 -31.86
C ALA A 5 19.21 -4.25 -30.41
N ALA A 6 20.00 -3.73 -29.46
CA ALA A 6 19.59 -3.71 -28.07
C ALA A 6 18.27 -2.93 -28.05
N ALA A 7 17.17 -3.61 -27.71
CA ALA A 7 15.90 -2.92 -27.50
C ALA A 7 16.14 -1.86 -26.41
N GLU A 8 16.10 -0.59 -26.82
CA GLU A 8 16.34 0.54 -25.93
C GLU A 8 15.26 0.53 -24.85
N THR A 9 15.68 0.44 -23.59
CA THR A 9 14.73 0.44 -22.46
C THR A 9 13.98 1.76 -22.47
N ALA A 10 12.66 1.72 -22.66
CA ALA A 10 11.84 2.92 -22.69
C ALA A 10 11.58 3.40 -21.26
N ILE A 11 12.33 4.40 -20.80
CA ILE A 11 11.97 5.17 -19.62
C ILE A 11 11.03 6.28 -20.08
N VAL A 12 9.76 6.18 -19.70
CA VAL A 12 8.75 7.19 -20.04
C VAL A 12 8.90 8.39 -19.10
N ALA A 13 8.48 9.56 -19.55
CA ALA A 13 8.33 10.72 -18.67
C ALA A 13 7.49 10.37 -17.44
N THR A 14 7.86 10.94 -16.29
CA THR A 14 7.12 10.75 -15.04
C THR A 14 5.70 11.27 -15.22
N ALA A 15 4.71 10.45 -14.92
CA ALA A 15 3.33 10.88 -14.83
C ALA A 15 3.22 11.87 -13.66
N PRO A 16 2.98 13.17 -13.92
CA PRO A 16 2.94 14.16 -12.87
C PRO A 16 1.68 13.97 -12.04
N SER A 17 1.72 14.38 -10.78
CA SER A 17 0.47 14.51 -10.03
C SER A 17 -0.42 15.59 -10.65
N PRO A 18 -1.75 15.36 -10.76
CA PRO A 18 -2.69 16.40 -11.13
C PRO A 18 -2.66 17.63 -10.22
N SER A 19 -2.21 17.46 -8.96
CA SER A 19 -2.05 18.54 -7.99
C SER A 19 -0.90 18.27 -7.04
N GLU A 20 -0.01 19.24 -6.87
CA GLU A 20 1.11 19.16 -5.92
C GLU A 20 0.67 19.44 -4.47
N HIS A 21 -0.56 19.92 -4.28
CA HIS A 21 -1.17 20.24 -3.00
C HIS A 21 -2.53 19.55 -2.84
N GLY A 22 -3.00 19.35 -1.60
CA GLY A 22 -4.32 18.78 -1.35
C GLY A 22 -4.54 17.33 -1.79
N TYR A 23 -3.51 16.63 -2.28
CA TYR A 23 -3.63 15.30 -2.86
C TYR A 23 -3.73 14.18 -1.81
N ARG A 24 -3.24 14.45 -0.59
CA ARG A 24 -3.05 13.43 0.44
C ARG A 24 -4.33 13.21 1.24
N THR A 25 -4.88 12.02 1.10
CA THR A 25 -6.15 11.59 1.73
C THR A 25 -5.97 10.86 3.06
N SER A 26 -4.74 10.80 3.58
CA SER A 26 -4.44 10.26 4.90
C SER A 26 -3.45 11.15 5.67
N GLY A 27 -3.90 11.66 6.81
CA GLY A 27 -3.09 12.39 7.78
C GLY A 27 -2.84 11.53 9.03
N LYS A 28 -1.59 11.50 9.50
CA LYS A 28 -1.19 10.83 10.75
C LYS A 28 -0.57 11.87 11.66
N LEU A 29 -1.32 12.36 12.62
CA LEU A 29 -0.96 13.54 13.40
C LEU A 29 -0.65 13.17 14.85
N CYS A 30 0.45 13.73 15.36
CA CYS A 30 0.80 13.71 16.77
C CYS A 30 -0.14 14.64 17.51
N LEU A 31 -0.72 14.15 18.61
CA LEU A 31 -1.46 14.97 19.56
C LEU A 31 -0.53 15.25 20.73
N HIS A 32 -0.13 16.51 20.90
CA HIS A 32 0.87 16.91 21.88
C HIS A 32 0.34 17.97 22.84
N GLU A 33 0.68 17.83 24.12
CA GLU A 33 0.58 18.89 25.12
C GLU A 33 1.92 18.98 25.84
N ASP A 34 2.47 20.18 26.00
CA ASP A 34 3.73 20.40 26.71
C ASP A 34 3.53 20.54 28.23
N GLU A 35 4.61 20.75 28.97
CA GLU A 35 4.55 20.88 30.44
C GLU A 35 3.79 22.13 30.92
N LEU A 36 3.65 23.15 30.06
CA LEU A 36 2.89 24.36 30.32
C LEU A 36 1.42 24.23 29.91
N GLY A 37 1.01 23.06 29.39
CA GLY A 37 -0.35 22.80 28.91
C GLY A 37 -0.64 23.37 27.51
N ARG A 38 0.37 23.84 26.78
CA ARG A 38 0.21 24.30 25.40
C ARG A 38 0.07 23.09 24.49
N ARG A 39 -0.90 23.13 23.60
CA ARG A 39 -1.25 22.02 22.72
C ARG A 39 -0.68 22.23 21.33
N SER A 40 -0.27 21.16 20.68
CA SER A 40 0.22 21.16 19.30
C SER A 40 -0.26 19.92 18.57
N ILE A 41 -0.54 20.08 17.28
CA ILE A 41 -1.05 19.03 16.42
C ILE A 41 -0.30 19.09 15.13
N GLY A 42 0.41 18.02 14.81
CA GLY A 42 1.20 18.02 13.61
C GLY A 42 2.09 16.82 13.54
N LEU A 43 3.33 17.05 13.14
CA LEU A 43 4.30 15.99 12.86
C LEU A 43 5.55 16.21 13.68
N TYR A 44 6.37 15.17 13.77
CA TYR A 44 7.71 15.32 14.32
C TYR A 44 8.57 16.19 13.41
N GLU A 45 9.35 17.07 14.02
CA GLU A 45 10.49 17.70 13.37
C GLU A 45 11.49 16.63 12.92
N ARG A 46 12.09 16.83 11.74
CA ARG A 46 13.00 15.85 11.15
C ARG A 46 14.14 15.52 12.10
N GLY A 47 14.30 14.24 12.43
CA GLY A 47 15.37 13.75 13.30
C GLY A 47 15.11 13.92 14.80
N SER A 48 13.91 14.30 15.23
CA SER A 48 13.55 14.44 16.64
C SER A 48 12.15 13.88 16.95
N LYS A 49 11.73 13.92 18.23
CA LYS A 49 10.34 13.67 18.68
C LYS A 49 9.63 14.97 19.10
N LYS A 50 10.21 16.13 18.77
CA LYS A 50 9.57 17.42 18.98
C LYS A 50 8.42 17.55 17.99
N VAL A 51 7.22 17.81 18.49
CA VAL A 51 6.04 18.00 17.65
C VAL A 51 6.00 19.44 17.17
N VAL A 52 5.94 19.61 15.85
CA VAL A 52 5.71 20.89 15.19
C VAL A 52 4.21 21.02 14.97
N ASP A 53 3.64 22.16 15.35
CA ASP A 53 2.23 22.46 15.11
C ASP A 53 1.98 22.74 13.62
N ILE A 54 0.98 22.08 13.05
CA ILE A 54 0.63 22.12 11.62
C ILE A 54 -0.90 22.29 11.53
N PRO A 55 -1.41 23.52 11.75
CA PRO A 55 -2.84 23.80 11.69
C PRO A 55 -3.41 23.67 10.27
N GLU A 56 -2.53 23.77 9.26
CA GLU A 56 -2.84 23.54 7.86
C GLU A 56 -1.64 22.88 7.17
N CYS A 57 -1.85 21.71 6.58
CA CYS A 57 -0.83 21.00 5.83
C CYS A 57 -1.11 21.11 4.34
N SER A 58 -0.19 21.69 3.57
CA SER A 58 -0.38 21.98 2.14
C SER A 58 -0.70 20.74 1.30
N VAL A 59 -0.16 19.57 1.67
CA VAL A 59 -0.39 18.32 0.94
C VAL A 59 -1.67 17.59 1.39
N HIS A 60 -2.17 17.85 2.59
CA HIS A 60 -3.42 17.23 3.07
C HIS A 60 -4.62 17.74 2.28
N HIS A 61 -5.54 16.82 1.97
CA HIS A 61 -6.81 17.17 1.36
C HIS A 61 -7.53 18.26 2.19
N PRO A 62 -8.17 19.27 1.56
CA PRO A 62 -8.80 20.38 2.28
C PRO A 62 -9.76 19.96 3.39
N GLU A 63 -10.53 18.88 3.18
CA GLU A 63 -11.45 18.35 4.19
C GLU A 63 -10.72 17.77 5.43
N ILE A 64 -9.49 17.26 5.28
CA ILE A 64 -8.65 16.87 6.42
C ILE A 64 -8.21 18.12 7.19
N ASN A 65 -7.73 19.17 6.51
CA ASN A 65 -7.34 20.42 7.18
C ASN A 65 -8.52 21.08 7.91
N LYS A 66 -9.69 21.16 7.27
CA LYS A 66 -10.93 21.63 7.93
C LYS A 66 -11.26 20.80 9.16
N LEU A 67 -11.10 19.48 9.08
CA LEU A 67 -11.33 18.61 10.22
C LEU A 67 -10.31 18.87 11.34
N VAL A 68 -9.02 18.98 11.04
CA VAL A 68 -7.98 19.30 12.04
C VAL A 68 -8.31 20.61 12.76
N GLN A 69 -8.69 21.65 12.00
CA GLN A 69 -9.13 22.93 12.56
C GLN A 69 -10.40 22.79 13.42
N LYS A 70 -11.36 21.95 13.01
CA LYS A 70 -12.61 21.71 13.78
C LYS A 70 -12.40 20.90 15.04
N LEU A 71 -11.56 19.86 14.99
CA LEU A 71 -11.33 18.94 16.12
C LEU A 71 -10.72 19.67 17.32
N PHE A 72 -9.98 20.75 17.06
CA PHE A 72 -9.19 21.44 18.09
C PHE A 72 -9.40 22.95 18.13
N GLY A 73 -10.25 23.51 17.25
CA GLY A 73 -10.82 24.85 17.37
C GLY A 73 -11.99 24.88 18.37
N PHE A 74 -12.10 26.00 19.09
CA PHE A 74 -13.15 26.31 20.09
C PHE A 74 -13.32 25.30 21.24
N GLY A 75 -12.43 25.35 22.23
CA GLY A 75 -12.78 25.17 23.66
C GLY A 75 -13.45 23.87 24.11
N LYS A 76 -13.61 22.86 23.24
CA LYS A 76 -14.26 21.60 23.59
C LYS A 76 -13.34 20.77 24.47
N LYS A 77 -13.92 20.20 25.53
CA LYS A 77 -13.20 19.35 26.47
C LYS A 77 -12.75 18.07 25.75
N LEU A 78 -11.44 17.87 25.65
CA LEU A 78 -10.86 16.62 25.16
C LEU A 78 -11.20 15.46 26.11
N PRO A 79 -11.31 14.23 25.61
CA PRO A 79 -11.66 13.07 26.45
C PRO A 79 -10.52 12.68 27.41
N ALA A 80 -9.28 13.08 27.11
CA ALA A 80 -8.12 12.96 27.99
C ALA A 80 -7.04 14.01 27.65
N LYS A 81 -6.01 14.12 28.49
CA LYS A 81 -4.82 14.93 28.18
C LYS A 81 -4.06 14.35 26.98
N LEU A 82 -3.36 15.21 26.25
CA LEU A 82 -2.52 14.79 25.13
C LEU A 82 -1.16 14.27 25.61
N TYR A 83 -0.49 13.49 24.78
CA TYR A 83 0.76 12.83 25.10
C TYR A 83 1.96 13.79 25.02
N GLN A 84 2.94 13.66 25.92
CA GLN A 84 4.20 14.39 25.84
C GLN A 84 5.22 13.60 25.03
N HIS A 85 5.26 13.81 23.71
CA HIS A 85 6.10 13.00 22.79
C HIS A 85 7.61 13.19 22.98
N ASN A 86 8.03 14.33 23.53
CA ASN A 86 9.42 14.63 23.86
C ASN A 86 9.88 13.99 25.19
N LYS A 87 8.95 13.45 25.98
CA LYS A 87 9.25 12.81 27.26
C LYS A 87 9.44 11.31 27.07
N LYS A 88 10.49 10.77 27.69
CA LYS A 88 10.75 9.33 27.69
C LYS A 88 9.75 8.58 28.57
N GLY A 89 9.38 7.39 28.11
CA GLY A 89 8.59 6.44 28.88
C GLY A 89 7.10 6.53 28.61
N PHE A 90 6.43 5.40 28.82
CA PHE A 90 5.00 5.25 28.61
C PHE A 90 4.19 6.13 29.57
N GLN A 91 3.24 6.89 29.02
CA GLN A 91 2.36 7.78 29.80
C GLN A 91 0.92 7.26 29.68
N PRO A 92 0.34 6.69 30.75
CA PRO A 92 -1.02 6.15 30.72
C PRO A 92 -2.07 7.26 30.66
N ASN A 93 -3.26 6.88 30.19
CA ASN A 93 -4.45 7.71 30.04
C ASN A 93 -4.17 9.02 29.26
N ARG A 94 -3.62 8.89 28.06
CA ARG A 94 -3.31 9.99 27.14
C ARG A 94 -3.80 9.70 25.73
N LEU A 95 -4.23 10.74 25.03
CA LEU A 95 -4.38 10.73 23.57
C LEU A 95 -3.02 10.98 22.92
N LYS A 96 -2.59 10.10 22.03
CA LYS A 96 -1.24 10.13 21.45
C LYS A 96 -1.22 10.52 19.99
N PHE A 97 -2.06 9.89 19.17
CA PHE A 97 -2.16 10.17 17.75
C PHE A 97 -3.62 10.23 17.30
N ILE A 98 -3.86 10.94 16.20
CA ILE A 98 -5.05 10.78 15.39
C ILE A 98 -4.64 10.43 13.96
N VAL A 99 -5.22 9.36 13.43
CA VAL A 99 -5.16 9.06 12.00
C VAL A 99 -6.48 9.49 11.38
N ILE A 100 -6.40 10.35 10.38
CA ILE A 100 -7.53 10.85 9.61
C ILE A 100 -7.38 10.29 8.21
N ARG A 101 -8.39 9.56 7.75
CA ARG A 101 -8.53 9.18 6.35
C ARG A 101 -9.78 9.83 5.79
N TYR A 102 -9.71 10.23 4.52
CA TYR A 102 -10.82 10.83 3.80
C TYR A 102 -10.90 10.24 2.41
N CYS A 103 -12.09 9.84 1.96
CA CYS A 103 -12.28 9.39 0.58
C CYS A 103 -13.05 10.48 -0.20
N PRO A 104 -12.43 11.17 -1.17
CA PRO A 104 -13.09 12.25 -1.93
C PRO A 104 -14.39 11.82 -2.61
N ASP A 105 -14.44 10.59 -3.15
CA ASP A 105 -15.56 10.09 -3.95
C ASP A 105 -16.79 9.67 -3.14
N THR A 106 -16.60 9.24 -1.90
CA THR A 106 -17.69 8.84 -0.97
C THR A 106 -17.97 9.93 0.06
N ARG A 107 -17.03 10.88 0.21
CA ARG A 107 -17.00 11.93 1.23
C ARG A 107 -17.01 11.40 2.67
N GLU A 108 -16.59 10.14 2.84
CA GLU A 108 -16.49 9.47 4.12
C GLU A 108 -15.17 9.79 4.83
N PHE A 109 -15.20 9.77 6.16
CA PHE A 109 -14.01 9.81 7.01
C PHE A 109 -13.79 8.49 7.74
N GLY A 110 -12.54 8.08 7.85
CA GLY A 110 -12.09 7.05 8.78
C GLY A 110 -11.17 7.67 9.83
N LEU A 111 -11.56 7.63 11.10
CA LEU A 111 -10.79 8.21 12.21
C LEU A 111 -10.28 7.12 13.14
N ILE A 112 -9.00 7.17 13.47
CA ILE A 112 -8.41 6.29 14.49
C ILE A 112 -7.80 7.16 15.58
N LEU A 113 -8.29 7.00 16.81
CA LEU A 113 -7.71 7.63 17.99
C LEU A 113 -6.77 6.64 18.68
N SER A 114 -5.47 6.92 18.61
CA SER A 114 -4.48 6.12 19.33
C SER A 114 -4.26 6.69 20.72
N HIS A 115 -4.38 5.86 21.74
CA HIS A 115 -4.34 6.30 23.14
C HIS A 115 -3.76 5.25 24.08
N THR A 116 -3.44 5.63 25.30
CA THR A 116 -2.79 4.76 26.30
C THR A 116 -3.74 4.40 27.45
N GLY A 117 -4.90 3.79 27.14
CA GLY A 117 -5.93 3.45 28.14
C GLY A 117 -6.89 4.60 28.52
N VAL A 118 -7.36 5.37 27.53
CA VAL A 118 -8.42 6.36 27.71
C VAL A 118 -9.78 5.64 27.68
N ASP A 119 -10.73 6.08 28.51
CA ASP A 119 -12.05 5.49 28.57
C ASP A 119 -12.81 5.59 27.23
N ARG A 120 -13.33 4.46 26.75
CA ARG A 120 -14.03 4.36 25.46
C ARG A 120 -15.32 5.17 25.42
N THR A 121 -16.03 5.31 26.54
CA THR A 121 -17.26 6.11 26.63
C THR A 121 -16.93 7.58 26.43
N ALA A 122 -15.83 8.07 27.01
CA ALA A 122 -15.33 9.43 26.78
C ALA A 122 -14.94 9.66 25.32
N LEU A 123 -14.27 8.70 24.67
CA LEU A 123 -13.93 8.78 23.24
C LEU A 123 -15.19 8.87 22.36
N LYS A 124 -16.19 8.01 22.62
CA LYS A 124 -17.47 8.03 21.90
C LYS A 124 -18.23 9.34 22.09
N ALA A 125 -18.32 9.83 23.33
CA ALA A 125 -18.98 11.09 23.66
C ALA A 125 -18.30 12.28 22.97
N TRP A 126 -16.96 12.31 22.95
CA TRP A 126 -16.20 13.33 22.25
C TRP A 126 -16.47 13.30 20.74
N ALA A 127 -16.43 12.12 20.11
CA ALA A 127 -16.71 11.99 18.69
C ALA A 127 -18.14 12.42 18.32
N ALA A 128 -19.13 12.04 19.12
CA ALA A 128 -20.51 12.49 18.96
C ALA A 128 -20.62 14.02 19.06
N ALA A 129 -19.89 14.65 19.99
CA ALA A 129 -19.88 16.10 20.17
C ALA A 129 -19.18 16.87 19.02
N ILE A 130 -18.29 16.22 18.27
CA ILE A 130 -17.71 16.83 17.05
C ILE A 130 -18.74 16.82 15.92
N ASN A 131 -19.65 15.84 15.91
CA ASN A 131 -20.72 15.68 14.92
C ASN A 131 -20.14 15.71 13.51
N LEU A 132 -19.37 14.67 13.17
CA LEU A 132 -18.83 14.49 11.83
C LEU A 132 -19.75 13.57 11.03
N PRO A 133 -20.35 14.05 9.94
CA PRO A 133 -21.16 13.19 9.09
C PRO A 133 -20.28 12.11 8.47
N GLN A 134 -20.89 10.95 8.17
CA GLN A 134 -20.26 9.88 7.37
C GLN A 134 -18.87 9.46 7.88
N THR A 135 -18.74 9.33 9.20
CA THR A 135 -17.45 9.05 9.85
C THR A 135 -17.48 7.71 10.56
N SER A 136 -16.54 6.83 10.22
CA SER A 136 -16.24 5.60 10.96
C SER A 136 -15.16 5.90 12.00
N LEU A 137 -15.49 5.72 13.28
CA LEU A 137 -14.59 5.97 14.40
C LEU A 137 -14.04 4.65 14.94
N TYR A 138 -12.71 4.61 15.09
CA TYR A 138 -11.97 3.52 15.68
C TYR A 138 -11.07 4.05 16.82
N GLU A 139 -10.78 3.18 17.77
CA GLU A 139 -9.71 3.38 18.74
C GLU A 139 -8.54 2.42 18.49
N SER A 140 -7.37 2.84 18.94
CA SER A 140 -6.19 2.00 19.03
C SER A 140 -5.56 2.17 20.40
N GLU A 141 -5.85 1.23 21.29
CA GLU A 141 -5.23 1.22 22.61
C GLU A 141 -3.78 0.71 22.50
N MET A 142 -2.85 1.53 22.98
CA MET A 142 -1.42 1.32 22.86
C MET A 142 -0.83 0.82 24.17
N SER A 143 0.01 -0.21 24.07
CA SER A 143 0.83 -0.71 25.17
C SER A 143 2.24 -0.10 25.13
N PRO A 144 3.08 -0.30 26.17
CA PRO A 144 4.49 0.08 26.13
C PRO A 144 5.26 -0.51 24.95
N ALA A 145 4.87 -1.68 24.44
CA ALA A 145 5.51 -2.31 23.28
C ALA A 145 5.21 -1.60 21.95
N ASP A 146 4.20 -0.72 21.93
CA ASP A 146 3.76 0.03 20.74
C ASP A 146 4.33 1.45 20.70
N GLU A 147 5.34 1.79 21.52
CA GLU A 147 5.80 3.17 21.72
C GLU A 147 6.17 3.91 20.42
N ASP A 148 6.74 3.23 19.44
CA ASP A 148 7.11 3.81 18.14
C ASP A 148 6.03 3.69 17.05
N LEU A 149 4.92 3.02 17.35
CA LEU A 149 3.81 2.88 16.40
C LEU A 149 2.89 4.10 16.46
N VAL A 150 2.28 4.45 15.32
CA VAL A 150 1.20 5.45 15.27
C VAL A 150 -0.15 4.81 15.64
N VAL A 151 -0.34 3.54 15.25
CA VAL A 151 -1.52 2.73 15.52
C VAL A 151 -1.02 1.35 15.95
N ALA A 152 -1.61 0.77 16.99
CA ALA A 152 -1.33 -0.59 17.42
C ALA A 152 -1.70 -1.60 16.31
N ARG A 153 -1.38 -2.87 16.54
CA ARG A 153 -1.61 -3.95 15.56
C ARG A 153 -3.08 -4.19 15.23
N SER A 154 -3.99 -3.72 16.07
CA SER A 154 -5.42 -3.78 15.85
C SER A 154 -6.09 -2.48 16.30
N VAL A 155 -7.33 -2.32 15.84
CA VAL A 155 -8.21 -1.23 16.24
C VAL A 155 -9.59 -1.80 16.56
N ASN A 156 -10.33 -1.10 17.42
CA ASN A 156 -11.72 -1.45 17.72
C ASN A 156 -12.65 -0.37 17.17
N HIS A 157 -13.71 -0.77 16.51
CA HIS A 157 -14.77 0.14 16.07
C HIS A 157 -15.53 0.69 17.28
N LEU A 158 -15.80 1.99 17.27
CA LEU A 158 -16.49 2.68 18.36
C LEU A 158 -17.86 3.25 17.96
N ALA A 159 -17.96 3.85 16.77
CA ALA A 159 -19.17 4.54 16.31
C ALA A 159 -19.15 4.80 14.80
N GLY A 160 -20.33 4.94 14.20
CA GLY A 160 -20.51 5.18 12.78
C GLY A 160 -20.57 3.88 11.97
N PRO A 161 -20.32 3.95 10.65
CA PRO A 161 -20.22 2.76 9.81
C PRO A 161 -19.03 1.88 10.22
N GLU A 162 -19.22 0.56 10.26
CA GLU A 162 -18.17 -0.38 10.70
C GLU A 162 -16.96 -0.42 9.75
N THR A 163 -17.17 -0.11 8.47
CA THR A 163 -16.13 -0.07 7.45
C THR A 163 -15.98 1.34 6.90
N PHE A 164 -14.75 1.65 6.49
CA PHE A 164 -14.43 2.87 5.76
C PHE A 164 -14.25 2.54 4.28
N ARG A 165 -15.04 3.18 3.41
CA ARG A 165 -15.07 2.84 1.98
C ARG A 165 -14.20 3.77 1.15
N TYR A 166 -13.41 3.17 0.28
CA TYR A 166 -12.77 3.86 -0.83
C TYR A 166 -13.39 3.43 -2.15
N ARG A 167 -13.66 4.40 -3.02
CA ARG A 167 -14.00 4.15 -4.42
C ARG A 167 -12.70 4.02 -5.21
N ILE A 168 -12.56 2.95 -5.98
CA ILE A 168 -11.47 2.77 -6.95
C ILE A 168 -12.10 2.33 -8.27
N GLY A 169 -12.04 3.19 -9.28
CA GLY A 169 -12.75 2.97 -10.53
C GLY A 169 -14.26 2.84 -10.27
N ALA A 170 -14.86 1.74 -10.72
CA ALA A 170 -16.29 1.47 -10.58
C ALA A 170 -16.67 0.74 -9.28
N HIS A 171 -15.70 0.42 -8.41
CA HIS A 171 -15.93 -0.43 -7.26
C HIS A 171 -15.65 0.32 -5.96
N ASP A 172 -16.55 0.16 -4.99
CA ASP A 172 -16.24 0.47 -3.60
C ASP A 172 -15.36 -0.65 -3.04
N PHE A 173 -14.49 -0.33 -2.09
CA PHE A 173 -13.65 -1.25 -1.34
C PHE A 173 -13.82 -0.95 0.14
N ASN A 174 -14.18 -1.96 0.93
CA ASN A 174 -14.16 -1.83 2.39
C ASN A 174 -12.71 -2.01 2.83
N ILE A 175 -12.04 -0.89 3.11
CA ILE A 175 -10.63 -0.93 3.49
C ILE A 175 -10.56 -1.00 5.01
N ASP A 176 -9.80 -1.98 5.49
CA ASP A 176 -9.46 -2.04 6.91
C ASP A 176 -8.82 -0.71 7.33
N PRO A 177 -9.24 -0.11 8.46
CA PRO A 177 -8.79 1.21 8.89
C PRO A 177 -7.27 1.35 9.03
N ILE A 178 -6.53 0.25 9.27
CA ILE A 178 -5.06 0.26 9.34
C ILE A 178 -4.37 -0.22 8.07
N ALA A 179 -5.10 -0.76 7.09
CA ALA A 179 -4.51 -1.21 5.83
C ALA A 179 -3.87 -0.06 5.05
N PHE A 180 -2.79 -0.35 4.33
CA PHE A 180 -2.13 0.62 3.47
C PHE A 180 -3.04 1.06 2.32
N PHE A 181 -2.94 2.33 1.92
CA PHE A 181 -3.55 2.84 0.70
C PHE A 181 -2.59 3.83 0.04
N GLN A 182 -2.70 3.98 -1.28
CA GLN A 182 -1.88 4.92 -2.03
C GLN A 182 -2.08 6.36 -1.51
N ALA A 183 -0.99 7.11 -1.37
CA ALA A 183 -1.02 8.41 -0.71
C ALA A 183 -1.76 9.47 -1.53
N ASN A 184 -1.66 9.38 -2.86
CA ASN A 184 -2.25 10.34 -3.79
C ASN A 184 -3.47 9.74 -4.48
N PHE A 185 -4.65 10.04 -3.94
CA PHE A 185 -5.91 9.50 -4.44
C PHE A 185 -6.17 9.83 -5.91
N SER A 186 -5.77 11.03 -6.36
CA SER A 186 -6.04 11.50 -7.73
C SER A 186 -5.30 10.69 -8.81
N LEU A 187 -4.16 10.08 -8.48
CA LEU A 187 -3.37 9.26 -9.40
C LEU A 187 -3.75 7.78 -9.37
N VAL A 188 -4.49 7.32 -8.36
CA VAL A 188 -4.81 5.90 -8.18
C VAL A 188 -5.42 5.26 -9.43
N PRO A 189 -6.42 5.85 -10.11
CA PRO A 189 -7.00 5.23 -11.30
C PRO A 189 -5.98 5.04 -12.44
N ALA A 190 -5.20 6.09 -12.75
CA ALA A 190 -4.19 6.03 -13.81
C ALA A 190 -3.04 5.06 -13.47
N PHE A 191 -2.68 4.99 -12.20
CA PHE A 191 -1.64 4.09 -11.70
C PHE A 191 -2.06 2.62 -11.81
N ILE A 192 -3.27 2.29 -11.37
CA ILE A 192 -3.84 0.94 -11.50
C ILE A 192 -3.98 0.55 -12.96
N GLU A 193 -4.43 1.46 -13.82
CA GLU A 193 -4.53 1.20 -15.25
C GLU A 193 -3.15 0.96 -15.86
N ALA A 194 -2.14 1.75 -15.52
CA ALA A 194 -0.77 1.54 -15.99
C ALA A 194 -0.18 0.20 -15.54
N ILE A 195 -0.55 -0.30 -14.36
CA ILE A 195 -0.17 -1.64 -13.88
C ILE A 195 -0.92 -2.71 -14.66
N THR A 196 -2.25 -2.61 -14.77
CA THR A 196 -3.12 -3.73 -15.18
C THR A 196 -3.46 -3.77 -16.67
N ALA A 197 -3.37 -2.66 -17.39
CA ALA A 197 -3.65 -2.58 -18.84
C ALA A 197 -2.85 -3.58 -19.70
N PRO A 198 -1.54 -3.80 -19.48
CA PRO A 198 -0.74 -4.71 -20.32
C PRO A 198 -1.04 -6.19 -20.10
N HIS A 199 -1.73 -6.53 -19.01
CA HIS A 199 -1.91 -7.88 -18.52
C HIS A 199 -3.20 -8.48 -19.07
N ALA A 200 -3.09 -9.65 -19.71
CA ALA A 200 -4.21 -10.49 -20.12
C ALA A 200 -3.69 -11.91 -20.39
N GLY A 201 -4.49 -12.94 -20.08
CA GLY A 201 -4.09 -14.31 -20.34
C GLY A 201 -4.78 -15.35 -19.49
N ASN A 202 -4.04 -16.40 -19.13
CA ASN A 202 -4.59 -17.54 -18.41
C ASN A 202 -4.62 -17.26 -16.90
N VAL A 203 -3.45 -17.27 -16.26
CA VAL A 203 -3.33 -17.06 -14.81
C VAL A 203 -2.48 -15.82 -14.50
N LEU A 204 -3.03 -14.91 -13.71
CA LEU A 204 -2.32 -13.78 -13.09
C LEU A 204 -1.98 -14.11 -11.63
N LEU A 205 -0.73 -13.85 -11.22
CA LEU A 205 -0.35 -13.82 -9.81
C LEU A 205 -0.15 -12.36 -9.36
N ASP A 206 -1.04 -11.86 -8.51
CA ASP A 206 -0.89 -10.58 -7.80
C ASP A 206 -0.22 -10.85 -6.44
N LEU A 207 1.11 -10.74 -6.41
CA LEU A 207 1.93 -11.01 -5.23
C LEU A 207 2.09 -9.72 -4.42
N TYR A 208 1.90 -9.83 -3.10
CA TYR A 208 1.72 -8.65 -2.22
C TYR A 208 0.45 -7.88 -2.61
N GLY A 209 -0.61 -8.61 -2.95
CA GLY A 209 -1.82 -8.05 -3.57
C GLY A 209 -2.67 -7.19 -2.62
N GLY A 210 -2.32 -7.11 -1.33
CA GLY A 210 -3.10 -6.36 -0.35
C GLY A 210 -4.55 -6.81 -0.34
N PHE A 211 -5.47 -5.85 -0.48
CA PHE A 211 -6.91 -6.12 -0.56
C PHE A 211 -7.40 -6.34 -2.01
N GLY A 212 -6.50 -6.67 -2.94
CA GLY A 212 -6.82 -7.17 -4.29
C GLY A 212 -7.04 -6.11 -5.36
N THR A 213 -6.63 -4.86 -5.14
CA THR A 213 -6.89 -3.74 -6.07
C THR A 213 -6.53 -4.07 -7.52
N TYR A 214 -5.34 -4.64 -7.75
CA TYR A 214 -4.88 -4.99 -9.10
C TYR A 214 -5.58 -6.25 -9.61
N SER A 215 -5.75 -7.26 -8.76
CA SER A 215 -6.52 -8.46 -9.08
C SER A 215 -7.91 -8.17 -9.62
N PHE A 216 -8.70 -7.34 -8.94
CA PHE A 216 -10.07 -7.01 -9.37
C PHE A 216 -10.08 -6.17 -10.65
N SER A 217 -9.14 -5.24 -10.79
CA SER A 217 -9.03 -4.40 -11.98
C SER A 217 -8.61 -5.19 -13.22
N ALA A 218 -7.81 -6.26 -13.03
CA ALA A 218 -7.39 -7.16 -14.10
C ALA A 218 -8.32 -8.36 -14.32
N ALA A 219 -9.25 -8.65 -13.40
CA ALA A 219 -10.00 -9.91 -13.35
C ALA A 219 -10.69 -10.27 -14.68
N ALA A 220 -11.27 -9.31 -15.37
CA ALA A 220 -11.96 -9.53 -16.65
C ALA A 220 -11.03 -9.97 -17.80
N LYS A 221 -9.71 -9.77 -17.65
CA LYS A 221 -8.68 -10.06 -18.67
C LYS A 221 -8.02 -11.43 -18.46
N PHE A 222 -8.42 -12.18 -17.43
CA PHE A 222 -7.80 -13.44 -17.04
C PHE A 222 -8.80 -14.57 -16.81
N ARG A 223 -8.40 -15.80 -17.13
CA ARG A 223 -9.16 -17.00 -16.74
C ARG A 223 -9.15 -17.20 -15.23
N LYS A 224 -8.04 -16.87 -14.56
CA LYS A 224 -7.87 -17.00 -13.11
C LYS A 224 -6.89 -15.96 -12.58
N VAL A 225 -7.17 -15.44 -11.39
CA VAL A 225 -6.29 -14.49 -10.68
C VAL A 225 -6.06 -14.98 -9.26
N TRP A 226 -4.80 -15.00 -8.82
CA TRP A 226 -4.42 -15.22 -7.44
C TRP A 226 -4.02 -13.91 -6.78
N THR A 227 -4.70 -13.52 -5.70
CA THR A 227 -4.28 -12.44 -4.80
C THR A 227 -3.56 -13.04 -3.61
N VAL A 228 -2.27 -12.79 -3.47
CA VAL A 228 -1.43 -13.38 -2.42
C VAL A 228 -0.99 -12.30 -1.45
N GLU A 229 -1.38 -12.46 -0.19
CA GLU A 229 -1.11 -11.47 0.86
C GLU A 229 -0.99 -12.16 2.22
N ALA A 230 0.03 -11.77 3.00
CA ALA A 230 0.28 -12.32 4.32
C ALA A 230 -0.54 -11.62 5.41
N ASN A 231 -0.96 -10.37 5.17
CA ASN A 231 -1.78 -9.61 6.10
C ASN A 231 -3.23 -10.14 6.09
N PRO A 232 -3.71 -10.72 7.21
CA PRO A 232 -5.05 -11.30 7.28
C PRO A 232 -6.16 -10.25 7.19
N HIS A 233 -5.90 -8.98 7.53
CA HIS A 233 -6.88 -7.90 7.37
C HIS A 233 -7.14 -7.60 5.89
N SER A 234 -6.05 -7.48 5.11
CA SER A 234 -6.13 -7.27 3.67
C SER A 234 -6.84 -8.42 2.95
N ILE A 235 -6.56 -9.67 3.32
CA ILE A 235 -7.25 -10.84 2.76
C ILE A 235 -8.74 -10.83 3.10
N ARG A 236 -9.14 -10.47 4.32
CA ARG A 236 -10.57 -10.35 4.67
C ARG A 236 -11.28 -9.31 3.81
N SER A 237 -10.66 -8.15 3.58
CA SER A 237 -11.19 -7.13 2.66
C SER A 237 -11.30 -7.66 1.22
N ALA A 238 -10.32 -8.42 0.74
CA ALA A 238 -10.37 -9.03 -0.59
C ALA A 238 -11.49 -10.08 -0.70
N GLN A 239 -11.65 -10.95 0.31
CA GLN A 239 -12.70 -11.96 0.31
C GLN A 239 -14.10 -11.34 0.37
N GLU A 240 -14.31 -10.32 1.20
CA GLU A 240 -15.58 -9.58 1.24
C GLU A 240 -15.92 -9.01 -0.14
N LEU A 241 -14.92 -8.46 -0.84
CA LEU A 241 -15.14 -7.92 -2.18
C LEU A 241 -15.44 -8.99 -3.23
N ILE A 242 -14.78 -10.17 -3.16
CA ILE A 242 -15.11 -11.34 -3.99
C ILE A 242 -16.58 -11.72 -3.81
N ASP A 243 -17.01 -11.84 -2.55
CA ASP A 243 -18.37 -12.26 -2.21
C ASP A 243 -19.40 -11.23 -2.67
N ARG A 244 -19.11 -9.94 -2.47
CA ARG A 244 -19.98 -8.84 -2.88
C ARG A 244 -20.10 -8.71 -4.40
N MET A 245 -18.99 -8.77 -5.13
CA MET A 245 -18.98 -8.62 -6.59
C MET A 245 -19.29 -9.92 -7.33
N LYS A 246 -19.37 -11.05 -6.61
CA LYS A 246 -19.59 -12.38 -7.17
C LYS A 246 -18.56 -12.74 -8.25
N VAL A 247 -17.31 -12.35 -8.03
CA VAL A 247 -16.20 -12.61 -8.97
C VAL A 247 -15.64 -13.99 -8.70
N SER A 248 -15.95 -14.95 -9.58
CA SER A 248 -15.60 -16.36 -9.38
C SER A 248 -14.16 -16.72 -9.79
N ASN A 249 -13.50 -15.88 -10.59
CA ASN A 249 -12.17 -16.17 -11.12
C ASN A 249 -11.02 -15.54 -10.30
N VAL A 250 -11.31 -14.82 -9.22
CA VAL A 250 -10.31 -14.28 -8.28
C VAL A 250 -10.28 -15.17 -7.04
N GLN A 251 -9.08 -15.62 -6.66
CA GLN A 251 -8.84 -16.44 -5.47
C GLN A 251 -7.82 -15.75 -4.56
N THR A 252 -8.03 -15.83 -3.25
CA THR A 252 -7.10 -15.28 -2.25
C THR A 252 -6.22 -16.37 -1.65
N SER A 253 -4.96 -16.04 -1.35
CA SER A 253 -4.07 -16.88 -0.53
C SER A 253 -3.51 -16.08 0.63
N ALA A 254 -3.89 -16.46 1.86
CA ALA A 254 -3.44 -15.85 3.11
C ALA A 254 -2.08 -16.40 3.56
N THR A 255 -1.05 -16.24 2.74
CA THR A 255 0.29 -16.80 2.99
C THR A 255 1.38 -15.80 2.62
N SER A 256 2.62 -16.06 3.07
CA SER A 256 3.77 -15.33 2.56
C SER A 256 3.93 -15.58 1.04
N VAL A 257 4.45 -14.60 0.31
CA VAL A 257 4.72 -14.76 -1.13
C VAL A 257 5.73 -15.89 -1.35
N GLU A 258 6.70 -16.05 -0.45
CA GLU A 258 7.66 -17.15 -0.44
C GLU A 258 6.99 -18.52 -0.39
N ASP A 259 6.07 -18.73 0.54
CA ASP A 259 5.41 -20.03 0.73
C ASP A 259 4.39 -20.32 -0.37
N PHE A 260 3.70 -19.27 -0.84
CA PHE A 260 2.84 -19.37 -2.01
C PHE A 260 3.65 -19.83 -3.24
N LEU A 261 4.79 -19.19 -3.53
CA LEU A 261 5.63 -19.55 -4.68
C LEU A 261 6.12 -21.00 -4.61
N LYS A 262 6.56 -21.47 -3.44
CA LYS A 262 6.96 -22.89 -3.23
C LYS A 262 5.85 -23.87 -3.58
N THR A 263 4.60 -23.46 -3.40
CA THR A 263 3.41 -24.28 -3.60
C THR A 263 2.91 -24.19 -5.04
N ILE A 264 2.69 -22.99 -5.55
CA ILE A 264 2.12 -22.75 -6.89
C ILE A 264 3.00 -23.33 -7.99
N ILE A 265 4.34 -23.31 -7.84
CA ILE A 265 5.30 -23.87 -8.82
C ILE A 265 5.09 -25.38 -9.04
N LYS A 266 4.54 -26.09 -8.04
CA LYS A 266 4.24 -27.53 -8.10
C LYS A 266 2.79 -27.82 -8.50
N SER A 267 1.97 -26.78 -8.64
CA SER A 267 0.55 -26.91 -8.94
C SER A 267 0.30 -27.06 -10.46
N PRO A 268 -0.88 -27.56 -10.86
CA PRO A 268 -1.29 -27.57 -12.26
C PRO A 268 -1.35 -26.17 -12.89
N ASP A 269 -1.64 -25.13 -12.10
CA ASP A 269 -1.74 -23.74 -12.57
C ASP A 269 -0.38 -23.16 -13.01
N ALA A 270 0.75 -23.73 -12.54
CA ALA A 270 2.09 -23.16 -12.76
C ALA A 270 2.39 -22.89 -14.24
N GLN A 271 2.07 -23.85 -15.10
CA GLN A 271 2.36 -23.74 -16.53
C GLN A 271 1.51 -22.67 -17.21
N SER A 272 0.34 -22.37 -16.65
CA SER A 272 -0.64 -21.41 -17.17
C SER A 272 -0.47 -19.99 -16.62
N VAL A 273 0.53 -19.75 -15.76
CA VAL A 273 0.89 -18.40 -15.31
C VAL A 273 1.45 -17.61 -16.49
N THR A 274 0.72 -16.59 -16.93
CA THR A 274 1.13 -15.72 -18.04
C THR A 274 1.71 -14.40 -17.56
N ASP A 275 1.27 -13.93 -16.40
CA ASP A 275 1.60 -12.62 -15.87
C ASP A 275 1.76 -12.66 -14.36
N ILE A 276 2.70 -11.87 -13.84
CA ILE A 276 2.92 -11.68 -12.41
C ILE A 276 3.01 -10.18 -12.12
N ILE A 277 2.35 -9.73 -11.06
CA ILE A 277 2.53 -8.40 -10.46
C ILE A 277 3.21 -8.59 -9.10
N VAL A 278 4.22 -7.78 -8.80
CA VAL A 278 4.84 -7.70 -7.47
C VAL A 278 4.81 -6.27 -6.98
N ASN A 279 4.31 -6.05 -5.77
CA ASN A 279 4.35 -4.76 -5.08
C ASN A 279 4.92 -4.92 -3.66
N PRO A 280 6.23 -5.24 -3.54
CA PRO A 280 6.82 -5.60 -2.26
C PRO A 280 6.90 -4.42 -1.28
N PRO A 281 7.10 -4.70 0.02
CA PRO A 281 7.48 -3.67 0.99
C PRO A 281 8.82 -3.01 0.61
N ARG A 282 9.18 -1.91 1.27
CA ARG A 282 10.42 -1.13 1.00
C ARG A 282 11.71 -1.96 1.03
N THR A 283 11.72 -3.11 1.70
CA THR A 283 12.84 -4.06 1.70
C THR A 283 13.09 -4.73 0.33
N GLY A 284 12.16 -4.59 -0.61
CA GLY A 284 12.16 -5.25 -1.92
C GLY A 284 11.81 -6.74 -1.84
N LEU A 285 12.10 -7.46 -2.91
CA LEU A 285 11.92 -8.91 -3.00
C LEU A 285 12.96 -9.65 -2.17
N SER A 286 12.53 -10.72 -1.50
CA SER A 286 13.47 -11.66 -0.90
C SER A 286 14.13 -12.52 -1.99
N ARG A 287 15.30 -13.09 -1.69
CA ARG A 287 15.99 -14.02 -2.61
C ARG A 287 15.10 -15.19 -3.03
N HIS A 288 14.29 -15.72 -2.10
CA HIS A 288 13.34 -16.80 -2.38
C HIS A 288 12.30 -16.40 -3.42
N VAL A 289 11.81 -15.15 -3.35
CA VAL A 289 10.87 -14.63 -4.34
C VAL A 289 11.55 -14.44 -5.70
N ILE A 290 12.76 -13.87 -5.74
CA ILE A 290 13.53 -13.73 -7.00
C ILE A 290 13.77 -15.10 -7.66
N GLU A 291 14.18 -16.11 -6.90
CA GLU A 291 14.33 -17.48 -7.43
C GLU A 291 12.99 -18.07 -7.89
N GLY A 292 11.92 -17.86 -7.12
CA GLY A 292 10.58 -18.29 -7.48
C GLY A 292 10.10 -17.68 -8.80
N LEU A 293 10.34 -16.38 -9.03
CA LEU A 293 10.03 -15.71 -10.29
C LEU A 293 10.80 -16.32 -11.47
N LYS A 294 11.99 -16.88 -11.26
CA LYS A 294 12.79 -17.54 -12.31
C LYS A 294 12.40 -19.00 -12.55
N ALA A 295 11.44 -19.54 -11.81
CA ALA A 295 11.10 -20.96 -11.83
C ALA A 295 10.77 -21.48 -13.25
N PRO A 296 11.37 -22.62 -13.68
CA PRO A 296 11.09 -23.23 -14.98
C PRO A 296 9.64 -23.70 -15.17
N ALA A 297 8.89 -23.86 -14.07
CA ALA A 297 7.49 -24.26 -14.11
C ALA A 297 6.59 -23.20 -14.78
N PHE A 298 6.98 -21.92 -14.72
CA PHE A 298 6.25 -20.80 -15.34
C PHE A 298 6.56 -20.70 -16.84
N LYS A 299 6.08 -21.69 -17.60
CA LYS A 299 6.37 -21.85 -19.05
C LYS A 299 5.69 -20.79 -19.92
N GLU A 300 4.44 -20.43 -19.61
CA GLU A 300 3.68 -19.43 -20.36
C GLU A 300 3.90 -17.99 -19.88
N LEU A 301 4.76 -17.78 -18.88
CA LEU A 301 4.99 -16.48 -18.29
C LEU A 301 5.63 -15.54 -19.32
N LYS A 302 4.97 -14.42 -19.60
CA LYS A 302 5.40 -13.42 -20.57
C LYS A 302 5.93 -12.18 -19.88
N ARG A 303 5.31 -11.78 -18.77
CA ARG A 303 5.57 -10.49 -18.13
C ARG A 303 5.59 -10.57 -16.62
N VAL A 304 6.51 -9.80 -16.03
CA VAL A 304 6.47 -9.45 -14.61
C VAL A 304 6.38 -7.93 -14.50
N THR A 305 5.41 -7.42 -13.77
CA THR A 305 5.28 -5.99 -13.45
C THR A 305 5.74 -5.78 -12.01
N TYR A 306 6.79 -5.01 -11.82
CA TYR A 306 7.34 -4.66 -10.51
C TYR A 306 6.92 -3.23 -10.15
N VAL A 307 6.20 -3.08 -9.06
CA VAL A 307 5.81 -1.78 -8.48
C VAL A 307 6.68 -1.46 -7.26
N SER A 308 7.27 -0.26 -7.20
CA SER A 308 8.10 0.15 -6.04
C SER A 308 8.18 1.66 -5.86
N CYS A 309 8.10 2.11 -4.61
CA CYS A 309 8.49 3.47 -4.18
C CYS A 309 9.97 3.61 -3.77
N ASP A 310 10.70 2.49 -3.66
CA ASP A 310 12.11 2.46 -3.21
C ASP A 310 13.02 2.12 -4.39
N LEU A 311 13.76 3.13 -4.86
CA LEU A 311 14.65 3.00 -6.01
C LEU A 311 15.87 2.11 -5.73
N LEU A 312 16.36 2.06 -4.49
CA LEU A 312 17.57 1.30 -4.15
C LEU A 312 17.29 -0.20 -4.15
N THR A 313 16.20 -0.62 -3.50
CA THR A 313 15.81 -2.04 -3.50
C THR A 313 15.28 -2.48 -4.86
N LEU A 314 14.56 -1.61 -5.58
CA LEU A 314 14.19 -1.86 -6.98
C LEU A 314 15.42 -2.10 -7.86
N GLN A 315 16.44 -1.23 -7.80
CA GLN A 315 17.66 -1.40 -8.58
C GLN A 315 18.36 -2.73 -8.26
N ARG A 316 18.48 -3.09 -6.98
CA ARG A 316 19.07 -4.35 -6.53
C ARG A 316 18.37 -5.55 -7.16
N ASP A 317 17.04 -5.59 -7.07
CA ASP A 317 16.25 -6.73 -7.51
C ASP A 317 16.22 -6.85 -9.05
N LEU A 318 16.05 -5.73 -9.75
CA LEU A 318 16.09 -5.70 -11.21
C LEU A 318 17.45 -6.16 -11.74
N ARG A 319 18.54 -5.77 -11.08
CA ARG A 319 19.89 -6.21 -11.44
C ARG A 319 20.01 -7.73 -11.36
N GLU A 320 19.46 -8.36 -10.32
CA GLU A 320 19.49 -9.82 -10.18
C GLU A 320 18.63 -10.51 -11.26
N LEU A 321 17.40 -10.03 -11.47
CA LEU A 321 16.48 -10.57 -12.47
C LEU A 321 17.05 -10.47 -13.90
N VAL A 322 17.63 -9.31 -14.26
CA VAL A 322 18.18 -9.09 -15.60
C VAL A 322 19.49 -9.86 -15.80
N ARG A 323 20.43 -9.84 -14.84
CA ARG A 323 21.72 -10.55 -14.96
C ARG A 323 21.56 -12.07 -15.04
N SER A 324 20.46 -12.60 -14.50
CA SER A 324 20.15 -14.02 -14.61
C SER A 324 19.84 -14.48 -16.04
N GLY A 325 19.56 -13.55 -16.97
CA GLY A 325 19.17 -13.86 -18.34
C GLY A 325 17.72 -14.33 -18.51
N HIS A 326 16.93 -14.37 -17.43
CA HIS A 326 15.51 -14.75 -17.49
C HIS A 326 14.59 -13.60 -17.91
N TYR A 327 15.02 -12.35 -17.72
CA TYR A 327 14.20 -11.16 -17.91
C TYR A 327 14.99 -10.03 -18.58
N LYS A 328 14.29 -9.20 -19.34
CA LYS A 328 14.78 -7.87 -19.77
C LYS A 328 13.81 -6.78 -19.33
N ILE A 329 14.32 -5.59 -19.05
CA ILE A 329 13.48 -4.42 -18.81
C ILE A 329 12.93 -3.95 -20.16
N ASP A 330 11.62 -3.89 -20.24
CA ASP A 330 10.88 -3.39 -21.40
C ASP A 330 10.58 -1.91 -21.25
N GLN A 331 9.98 -1.53 -20.11
CA GLN A 331 9.53 -0.18 -19.86
C GLN A 331 9.63 0.19 -18.38
N VAL A 332 9.91 1.47 -18.11
CA VAL A 332 9.81 2.08 -16.78
C VAL A 332 8.80 3.23 -16.86
N LEU A 333 7.79 3.20 -16.00
CA LEU A 333 6.74 4.22 -15.91
C LEU A 333 6.76 4.81 -14.49
N PRO A 334 7.42 5.96 -14.28
CA PRO A 334 7.42 6.65 -13.01
C PRO A 334 6.13 7.45 -12.81
N PHE A 335 5.65 7.51 -11.56
CA PHE A 335 4.48 8.27 -11.12
C PHE A 335 4.84 9.13 -9.92
N ASP A 336 4.53 10.41 -9.98
CA ASP A 336 4.69 11.33 -8.86
C ASP A 336 3.53 11.19 -7.86
N MET A 337 3.53 10.08 -7.11
CA MET A 337 2.58 9.83 -6.02
C MET A 337 2.85 10.68 -4.78
N PHE A 338 4.00 11.34 -4.70
CA PHE A 338 4.43 12.11 -3.53
C PHE A 338 5.06 13.45 -3.92
N PRO A 339 4.30 14.37 -4.57
CA PRO A 339 4.80 15.70 -4.89
C PRO A 339 5.42 16.39 -3.68
N GLN A 340 6.44 17.21 -3.90
CA GLN A 340 7.20 17.91 -2.85
C GLN A 340 8.08 16.97 -1.98
N THR A 341 8.31 15.72 -2.42
CA THR A 341 9.23 14.78 -1.77
C THR A 341 10.22 14.18 -2.78
N ASP A 342 11.19 13.41 -2.30
CA ASP A 342 12.14 12.65 -3.12
C ASP A 342 11.62 11.27 -3.57
N HIS A 343 10.39 10.90 -3.16
CA HIS A 343 9.81 9.61 -3.47
C HIS A 343 9.08 9.60 -4.82
N ILE A 344 9.40 8.63 -5.67
CA ILE A 344 8.70 8.35 -6.93
C ILE A 344 8.21 6.90 -6.91
N GLU A 345 6.96 6.70 -7.27
CA GLU A 345 6.38 5.37 -7.44
C GLU A 345 6.71 4.88 -8.85
N ASN A 346 7.35 3.72 -8.98
CA ASN A 346 7.83 3.20 -10.25
C ASN A 346 7.09 1.92 -10.61
N ILE A 347 6.63 1.84 -11.86
CA ILE A 347 6.17 0.60 -12.49
C ILE A 347 7.23 0.16 -13.48
N VAL A 348 7.84 -1.00 -13.27
CA VAL A 348 8.83 -1.59 -14.17
C VAL A 348 8.27 -2.84 -14.82
N ARG A 349 8.17 -2.83 -16.14
CA ARG A 349 7.72 -3.96 -16.94
C ARG A 349 8.92 -4.79 -17.37
N LEU A 350 8.92 -6.05 -16.98
CA LEU A 350 9.90 -7.04 -17.37
C LEU A 350 9.28 -8.01 -18.37
N LEU A 351 9.96 -8.27 -19.47
CA LEU A 351 9.61 -9.35 -20.40
C LEU A 351 10.43 -10.59 -20.06
N LYS A 352 9.77 -11.75 -19.97
CA LYS A 352 10.46 -13.04 -19.84
C LYS A 352 11.18 -13.34 -21.15
N LEU A 353 12.45 -13.67 -21.04
CA LEU A 353 13.24 -14.11 -22.19
C LEU A 353 13.00 -15.62 -22.44
N PRO A 354 13.02 -16.06 -23.71
CA PRO A 354 13.01 -17.49 -24.00
C PRO A 354 14.17 -18.17 -23.29
N SER A 355 13.92 -19.33 -22.69
CA SER A 355 14.98 -20.16 -22.13
C SER A 355 15.98 -20.47 -23.25
N SER A 356 17.18 -19.88 -23.22
CA SER A 356 18.24 -20.28 -24.14
C SER A 356 18.50 -21.76 -23.89
N ARG A 357 18.33 -22.61 -24.92
CA ARG A 357 18.90 -23.96 -24.88
C ARG A 357 20.38 -23.77 -24.54
N SER A 358 20.82 -24.31 -23.41
CA SER A 358 22.24 -24.45 -23.12
C SER A 358 22.90 -25.08 -24.35
N PRO A 359 24.04 -24.58 -24.86
CA PRO A 359 24.80 -25.31 -25.85
C PRO A 359 25.10 -26.68 -25.25
N ASN A 360 24.69 -27.75 -25.92
CA ASN A 360 25.09 -29.11 -25.56
C ASN A 360 26.62 -29.12 -25.44
N PRO A 361 27.23 -29.55 -24.31
CA PRO A 361 28.68 -29.64 -24.19
C PRO A 361 29.32 -30.71 -25.10
N SER A 362 28.55 -31.35 -25.98
CA SER A 362 28.95 -32.52 -26.77
C SER A 362 28.79 -32.31 -28.28
N SER A 363 29.58 -31.41 -28.88
CA SER A 363 29.79 -31.48 -30.34
C SER A 363 31.10 -30.89 -30.88
N SER A 364 32.12 -30.67 -30.05
CA SER A 364 33.47 -30.33 -30.54
C SER A 364 34.47 -31.39 -30.07
N LEU A 365 34.41 -32.57 -30.69
CA LEU A 365 35.49 -33.55 -30.80
C LEU A 365 35.00 -34.65 -31.75
N ARG A 366 35.07 -34.40 -33.06
CA ARG A 366 35.20 -35.44 -34.09
C ARG A 366 35.74 -34.82 -35.38
N LYS A 367 37.02 -35.14 -35.59
CA LYS A 367 37.89 -34.99 -36.76
C LYS A 367 38.45 -33.60 -37.04
#